data_AF-A0A6L5E1K7-F1
#
_entry.id   AF-A0A6L5E1K7-F1
#
_cell.length_a   1.000
_cell.length_b   1.000
_cell.length_c   1.000
_cell.angle_alpha   90.00
_cell.angle_beta   90.00
_cell.angle_gamma   90.00
#
_symmetry.space_group_name_H-M   'P 1'
#
loop_
_entity.id
_entity.type
_entity.pdbx_description
1 polymer ?
#
loop_
_entity_poly.entity_id
_entity_poly.type
_entity_poly.pdbx_seq_one_letter_code
_entity_poly.pdbx_strand_id
1 'polypeptide(L)'
;MKQLLLILSLLITISSFGQKEKLIDTWTNGYQKYSSYQYNDSIIVFNGSDCHEAGYHFSVKIIDSNVYEIVGGHPEGYPSPIVGNTNDLVSYRILNNIGVLEIKDKDGNLSGVLRTFPEPNTLEELILKNKINFELCGKYIDENKNIYIFHPNENRAIGFFPTEFYSFELEFNYPIQVITFSEDQSIYYETTTDGLDIFNATLDKYNAWQKAEKILTLKQIKWLHPSNEDNIKGRYPFASSTILTSPILGYFNLKELKIMRNEIFARHGYIFQTQAMKKHFELQDWYEGKFNDVTEDLSDLEKLNITLIRLMEKKKTVPNKSNRCAST
;
A
#
# COMPACT_ATOMS: atom_id res chain seq x y z
N MET A 1 -32.31 29.61 -50.74
CA MET A 1 -32.21 30.56 -49.62
C MET A 1 -32.68 29.86 -48.36
N LYS A 2 -31.77 29.80 -47.37
CA LYS A 2 -31.94 29.53 -45.93
C LYS A 2 -33.35 29.22 -45.41
N GLN A 3 -33.51 28.04 -44.83
CA GLN A 3 -33.92 27.93 -43.42
C GLN A 3 -33.27 26.67 -42.82
N LEU A 4 -32.38 26.92 -41.88
CA LEU A 4 -31.54 26.01 -41.11
C LEU A 4 -31.77 26.37 -39.63
N LEU A 5 -31.55 25.40 -38.75
CA LEU A 5 -31.54 25.46 -37.26
C LEU A 5 -32.90 25.47 -36.56
N LEU A 6 -33.20 24.39 -35.82
CA LEU A 6 -33.07 24.42 -34.34
C LEU A 6 -33.26 23.01 -33.71
N ILE A 7 -32.35 22.06 -33.89
CA ILE A 7 -32.25 20.89 -32.99
C ILE A 7 -30.78 20.51 -32.82
N LEU A 8 -30.05 21.26 -31.99
CA LEU A 8 -28.75 20.79 -31.49
C LEU A 8 -28.33 21.54 -30.22
N SER A 9 -29.00 21.28 -29.09
CA SER A 9 -28.47 21.74 -27.78
C SER A 9 -29.14 21.05 -26.58
N LEU A 10 -29.32 19.73 -26.59
CA LEU A 10 -29.81 19.04 -25.38
C LEU A 10 -29.32 17.59 -25.31
N LEU A 11 -28.00 17.37 -25.36
CA LEU A 11 -27.42 16.03 -25.14
C LEU A 11 -26.00 16.03 -24.53
N ILE A 12 -25.47 17.17 -24.07
CA ILE A 12 -24.10 17.23 -23.50
C ILE A 12 -24.08 17.37 -21.97
N THR A 13 -25.20 17.60 -21.29
CA THR A 13 -25.20 17.87 -19.84
C THR A 13 -25.27 16.64 -18.93
N ILE A 14 -25.53 15.44 -19.47
CA ILE A 14 -25.70 14.22 -18.64
C ILE A 14 -24.37 13.49 -18.40
N SER A 15 -23.35 13.66 -19.27
CA SER A 15 -22.08 12.93 -19.14
C SER A 15 -21.15 13.51 -18.07
N SER A 16 -21.00 14.84 -17.97
CA SER A 16 -20.04 15.44 -17.02
C SER A 16 -20.50 15.36 -15.55
N PHE A 17 -21.81 15.35 -15.30
CA PHE A 17 -22.36 15.26 -13.94
C PHE A 17 -22.04 13.90 -13.31
N GLY A 18 -22.31 12.79 -14.02
CA GLY A 18 -21.97 11.44 -13.53
C GLY A 18 -20.46 11.15 -13.46
N GLN A 19 -19.61 11.95 -14.11
CA GLN A 19 -18.15 11.83 -14.00
C GLN A 19 -17.60 12.50 -12.74
N LYS A 20 -18.25 13.57 -12.28
CA LYS A 20 -17.89 14.27 -11.04
C LYS A 20 -18.20 13.41 -9.83
N GLU A 21 -19.39 12.83 -9.78
CA GLU A 21 -19.83 11.97 -8.67
C GLU A 21 -18.86 10.81 -8.39
N LYS A 22 -18.23 10.24 -9.41
CA LYS A 22 -17.23 9.15 -9.27
C LYS A 22 -16.02 9.53 -8.43
N LEU A 23 -15.62 10.80 -8.46
CA LEU A 23 -14.48 11.29 -7.72
C LEU A 23 -14.85 11.79 -6.33
N ILE A 24 -16.12 12.17 -6.09
CA ILE A 24 -16.57 12.70 -4.80
C ILE A 24 -16.72 11.53 -3.81
N ASP A 25 -15.61 11.19 -3.19
CA ASP A 25 -15.48 10.10 -2.22
C ASP A 25 -14.36 10.41 -1.21
N THR A 26 -14.15 9.49 -0.29
CA THR A 26 -12.97 9.40 0.55
C THR A 26 -11.95 8.47 -0.09
N TRP A 27 -10.73 8.97 -0.24
CA TRP A 27 -9.63 8.30 -0.92
C TRP A 27 -8.46 8.09 0.02
N THR A 28 -7.64 7.08 -0.25
CA THR A 28 -6.44 6.83 0.55
C THR A 28 -5.36 6.09 -0.23
N ASN A 29 -4.11 6.33 0.14
CA ASN A 29 -2.98 5.47 -0.19
C ASN A 29 -2.61 4.52 0.97
N GLY A 30 -3.38 4.48 2.06
CA GLY A 30 -3.11 3.71 3.28
C GLY A 30 -2.26 4.43 4.33
N TYR A 31 -1.75 5.62 4.02
CA TYR A 31 -1.03 6.49 4.98
C TYR A 31 -1.70 7.87 5.11
N GLN A 32 -2.26 8.39 4.03
CA GLN A 32 -3.06 9.63 4.00
C GLN A 32 -4.50 9.32 3.66
N LYS A 33 -5.43 10.11 4.20
CA LYS A 33 -6.85 10.11 3.88
C LYS A 33 -7.18 11.42 3.17
N TYR A 34 -7.96 11.37 2.10
CA TYR A 34 -8.42 12.53 1.35
C TYR A 34 -9.93 12.51 1.20
N SER A 35 -10.61 13.54 1.67
CA SER A 35 -12.01 13.81 1.32
C SER A 35 -12.04 14.73 0.12
N SER A 36 -12.83 14.38 -0.88
CA SER A 36 -12.94 15.16 -2.12
C SER A 36 -14.30 15.84 -2.25
N TYR A 37 -14.31 17.01 -2.89
CA TYR A 37 -15.53 17.77 -3.16
C TYR A 37 -15.38 18.60 -4.42
N GLN A 38 -16.51 18.93 -5.05
CA GLN A 38 -16.54 19.80 -6.20
C GLN A 38 -16.33 21.26 -5.75
N TYR A 39 -15.26 21.90 -6.25
CA TYR A 39 -14.97 23.32 -5.95
C TYR A 39 -15.71 24.26 -6.90
N ASN A 40 -15.74 23.92 -8.20
CA ASN A 40 -16.53 24.62 -9.22
C ASN A 40 -16.88 23.66 -10.36
N ASP A 41 -17.36 24.17 -11.50
CA ASP A 41 -17.78 23.34 -12.61
C ASP A 41 -16.67 22.50 -13.26
N SER A 42 -15.41 22.87 -13.07
CA SER A 42 -14.27 22.22 -13.72
C SER A 42 -13.28 21.60 -12.74
N ILE A 43 -13.28 22.00 -11.47
CA ILE A 43 -12.28 21.62 -10.47
C ILE A 43 -12.90 20.79 -9.34
N ILE A 44 -12.22 19.68 -9.02
CA ILE A 44 -12.46 18.86 -7.84
C ILE A 44 -11.23 18.97 -6.94
N VAL A 45 -11.48 19.24 -5.66
CA VAL A 45 -10.43 19.40 -4.64
C VAL A 45 -10.40 18.16 -3.77
N PHE A 46 -9.20 17.70 -3.43
CA PHE A 46 -8.95 16.65 -2.47
C PHE A 46 -8.25 17.26 -1.25
N ASN A 47 -8.96 17.28 -0.12
CA ASN A 47 -8.45 17.74 1.16
C ASN A 47 -8.09 16.53 2.01
N GLY A 48 -6.86 16.46 2.47
CA GLY A 48 -6.36 15.32 3.20
C GLY A 48 -5.54 15.65 4.44
N SER A 49 -5.22 14.57 5.12
CA SER A 49 -4.38 14.53 6.31
C SER A 49 -3.71 13.16 6.42
N ASP A 50 -2.65 13.09 7.21
CA ASP A 50 -2.21 11.85 7.85
C ASP A 50 -2.61 11.86 9.34
N CYS A 51 -2.02 10.99 10.16
CA CYS A 51 -2.29 10.94 11.61
C CYS A 51 -1.62 12.07 12.41
N HIS A 52 -0.67 12.79 11.81
CA HIS A 52 0.10 13.86 12.45
C HIS A 52 -0.31 15.25 11.96
N GLU A 53 -0.50 15.38 10.66
CA GLU A 53 -0.62 16.66 9.98
C GLU A 53 -1.82 16.68 9.02
N ALA A 54 -2.51 17.82 9.02
CA ALA A 54 -3.52 18.16 8.03
C ALA A 54 -2.95 19.15 7.00
N GLY A 55 -3.75 19.52 5.99
CA GLY A 55 -3.32 20.48 4.96
C GLY A 55 -2.71 19.82 3.73
N TYR A 56 -2.94 18.53 3.54
CA TYR A 56 -2.57 17.82 2.33
C TYR A 56 -3.60 18.14 1.25
N HIS A 57 -3.18 18.81 0.17
CA HIS A 57 -4.11 19.20 -0.89
C HIS A 57 -3.61 18.80 -2.27
N PHE A 58 -4.55 18.39 -3.12
CA PHE A 58 -4.39 18.45 -4.57
C PHE A 58 -5.73 18.70 -5.23
N SER A 59 -5.70 19.35 -6.39
CA SER A 59 -6.89 19.62 -7.19
C SER A 59 -6.72 19.01 -8.56
N VAL A 60 -7.83 18.52 -9.10
CA VAL A 60 -7.88 18.01 -10.46
C VAL A 60 -8.90 18.76 -11.31
N LYS A 61 -8.58 18.95 -12.59
CA LYS A 61 -9.54 19.37 -13.62
C LYS A 61 -9.96 18.18 -14.47
N ILE A 62 -11.20 18.17 -14.92
CA ILE A 62 -11.70 17.14 -15.83
C ILE A 62 -11.14 17.39 -17.24
N ILE A 63 -10.49 16.37 -17.83
CA ILE A 63 -10.07 16.40 -19.25
C ILE A 63 -11.04 15.57 -20.09
N ASP A 64 -11.35 14.36 -19.63
CA ASP A 64 -12.21 13.38 -20.30
C ASP A 64 -12.92 12.49 -19.25
N SER A 65 -13.72 11.53 -19.71
CA SER A 65 -14.73 10.82 -18.94
C SER A 65 -14.24 10.05 -17.72
N ASN A 66 -12.96 9.70 -17.68
CA ASN A 66 -12.30 9.11 -16.51
C ASN A 66 -10.86 9.62 -16.38
N VAL A 67 -10.52 10.73 -17.03
CA VAL A 67 -9.16 11.28 -17.06
C VAL A 67 -9.20 12.71 -16.59
N TYR A 68 -8.38 13.00 -15.60
CA TYR A 68 -8.28 14.27 -14.92
C TYR A 68 -6.82 14.73 -14.93
N GLU A 69 -6.58 16.03 -14.86
CA GLU A 69 -5.25 16.61 -14.73
C GLU A 69 -5.06 17.17 -13.32
N ILE A 70 -3.92 16.93 -12.68
CA ILE A 70 -3.56 17.64 -11.46
C ILE A 70 -3.20 19.09 -11.81
N VAL A 71 -3.93 20.05 -11.24
CA VAL A 71 -3.74 21.49 -11.54
C VAL A 71 -3.01 22.25 -10.43
N GLY A 72 -2.74 21.61 -9.28
CA GLY A 72 -2.10 22.24 -8.13
C GLY A 72 -2.58 21.65 -6.81
N GLY A 73 -2.28 22.33 -5.71
CA GLY A 73 -2.83 22.03 -4.38
C GLY A 73 -4.27 22.54 -4.22
N HIS A 74 -4.54 23.37 -3.22
CA HIS A 74 -5.86 24.00 -3.01
C HIS A 74 -5.93 25.38 -3.70
N PRO A 75 -7.02 25.71 -4.43
CA PRO A 75 -7.14 26.97 -5.18
C PRO A 75 -7.01 28.25 -4.33
N GLU A 76 -7.32 28.17 -3.03
CA GLU A 76 -7.35 29.33 -2.12
C GLU A 76 -6.07 29.57 -1.31
N GLY A 77 -5.01 28.79 -1.48
CA GLY A 77 -3.80 29.02 -0.66
C GLY A 77 -2.67 28.01 -0.71
N TYR A 78 -2.74 26.98 -1.56
CA TYR A 78 -1.71 25.93 -1.60
C TYR A 78 -1.41 25.59 -3.07
N PRO A 79 -0.43 26.25 -3.71
CA PRO A 79 -0.25 26.11 -5.16
C PRO A 79 0.32 24.74 -5.54
N SER A 80 1.15 24.13 -4.70
CA SER A 80 1.78 22.84 -4.99
C SER A 80 0.90 21.67 -4.56
N PRO A 81 0.72 20.64 -5.40
CA PRO A 81 0.03 19.43 -5.01
C PRO A 81 0.92 18.58 -4.10
N ILE A 82 0.30 17.86 -3.17
CA ILE A 82 1.01 16.90 -2.31
C ILE A 82 0.99 15.47 -2.86
N VAL A 83 0.11 15.22 -3.84
CA VAL A 83 -0.01 13.96 -4.59
C VAL A 83 0.32 14.26 -6.05
N GLY A 84 1.26 13.51 -6.63
CA GLY A 84 1.73 13.76 -8.00
C GLY A 84 2.33 15.16 -8.17
N ASN A 85 2.36 15.62 -9.42
CA ASN A 85 2.83 16.94 -9.81
C ASN A 85 1.79 17.64 -10.69
N THR A 86 1.90 18.96 -10.82
CA THR A 86 1.08 19.69 -11.79
C THR A 86 1.29 19.15 -13.21
N ASN A 87 0.19 18.98 -13.95
CA ASN A 87 0.08 18.32 -15.25
C ASN A 87 0.17 16.79 -15.24
N ASP A 88 0.34 16.14 -14.08
CA ASP A 88 0.17 14.69 -13.99
C ASP A 88 -1.29 14.32 -14.28
N LEU A 89 -1.51 13.14 -14.84
CA LEU A 89 -2.83 12.62 -15.15
C LEU A 89 -3.33 11.73 -14.02
N VAL A 90 -4.61 11.85 -13.70
CA VAL A 90 -5.33 10.94 -12.80
C VAL A 90 -6.34 10.17 -13.65
N SER A 91 -6.24 8.84 -13.66
CA SER A 91 -7.23 7.98 -14.31
C SER A 91 -8.11 7.30 -13.26
N TYR A 92 -9.43 7.41 -13.39
CA TYR A 92 -10.39 6.69 -12.55
C TYR A 92 -10.76 5.35 -13.19
N ARG A 93 -10.77 4.28 -12.39
CA ARG A 93 -11.42 3.01 -12.76
C ARG A 93 -11.90 2.26 -11.52
N ILE A 94 -12.69 1.21 -11.74
CA ILE A 94 -13.13 0.30 -10.68
C ILE A 94 -12.38 -1.03 -10.86
N LEU A 95 -11.76 -1.53 -9.80
CA LEU A 95 -11.12 -2.85 -9.74
C LEU A 95 -11.73 -3.63 -8.58
N ASN A 96 -12.35 -4.77 -8.86
CA ASN A 96 -12.98 -5.62 -7.83
C ASN A 96 -13.90 -4.82 -6.89
N ASN A 97 -14.76 -3.97 -7.45
CA ASN A 97 -15.67 -3.06 -6.73
C ASN A 97 -14.98 -1.97 -5.87
N ILE A 98 -13.69 -1.75 -6.05
CA ILE A 98 -12.93 -0.68 -5.38
C ILE A 98 -12.65 0.42 -6.42
N GLY A 99 -13.00 1.66 -6.11
CA GLY A 99 -12.60 2.79 -6.95
C GLY A 99 -11.10 3.04 -6.81
N VAL A 100 -10.42 3.28 -7.93
CA VAL A 100 -8.97 3.46 -8.01
C VAL A 100 -8.66 4.70 -8.83
N LEU A 101 -7.83 5.58 -8.26
CA LEU A 101 -7.20 6.69 -8.94
C LEU A 101 -5.76 6.34 -9.23
N GLU A 102 -5.45 6.12 -10.50
CA GLU A 102 -4.07 5.94 -10.96
C GLU A 102 -3.46 7.29 -11.27
N ILE A 103 -2.40 7.65 -10.56
CA ILE A 103 -1.65 8.89 -10.80
C ILE A 103 -0.52 8.55 -11.76
N LYS A 104 -0.47 9.25 -12.89
CA LYS A 104 0.48 9.03 -13.98
C LYS A 104 1.23 10.31 -14.27
N ASP A 105 2.53 10.20 -14.46
CA ASP A 105 3.32 11.33 -14.92
C ASP A 105 2.92 11.74 -16.35
N LYS A 106 3.46 12.87 -16.81
CA LYS A 106 3.25 13.39 -18.17
C LYS A 106 3.61 12.41 -19.30
N ASP A 107 4.45 11.42 -19.03
CA ASP A 107 4.90 10.41 -19.99
C ASP A 107 3.99 9.15 -19.93
N GLY A 108 2.95 9.17 -19.09
CA GLY A 108 1.98 8.10 -18.91
C GLY A 108 2.42 7.02 -17.91
N ASN A 109 3.56 7.17 -17.24
CA ASN A 109 4.03 6.19 -16.28
C ASN A 109 3.33 6.33 -14.94
N LEU A 110 2.90 5.21 -14.36
CA LEU A 110 2.29 5.18 -13.04
C LEU A 110 3.29 5.66 -11.97
N SER A 111 2.90 6.67 -11.21
CA SER A 111 3.67 7.25 -10.10
C SER A 111 3.05 6.99 -8.73
N GLY A 112 1.77 6.61 -8.69
CA GLY A 112 1.10 6.21 -7.45
C GLY A 112 -0.36 5.83 -7.68
N VAL A 113 -1.03 5.41 -6.60
CA VAL A 113 -2.48 5.19 -6.61
C VAL A 113 -3.12 5.74 -5.35
N LEU A 114 -4.37 6.15 -5.48
CA LEU A 114 -5.33 6.20 -4.38
C LEU A 114 -6.41 5.16 -4.65
N ARG A 115 -6.99 4.62 -3.58
CA ARG A 115 -8.19 3.79 -3.63
C ARG A 115 -9.29 4.42 -2.79
N THR A 116 -10.54 4.04 -3.03
CA THR A 116 -11.62 4.36 -2.10
C THR A 116 -11.30 3.81 -0.72
N PHE A 117 -11.67 4.60 0.30
CA PHE A 117 -11.32 4.31 1.68
C PHE A 117 -11.98 3.00 2.14
N PRO A 118 -11.21 1.97 2.54
CA PRO A 118 -11.77 0.70 3.00
C PRO A 118 -12.26 0.79 4.43
N GLU A 119 -13.09 -0.18 4.83
CA GLU A 119 -13.25 -0.50 6.26
C GLU A 119 -11.94 -1.08 6.85
N PRO A 120 -11.54 -0.68 8.07
CA PRO A 120 -12.27 0.17 9.03
C PRO A 120 -12.20 1.67 8.69
N ASN A 121 -13.20 2.46 9.12
CA ASN A 121 -13.47 3.84 8.69
C ASN A 121 -12.47 4.93 9.15
N THR A 122 -11.50 4.61 10.03
CA THR A 122 -10.46 5.56 10.47
C THR A 122 -9.09 5.25 9.85
N LEU A 123 -8.27 6.29 9.69
CA LEU A 123 -6.93 6.16 9.12
C LEU A 123 -5.98 5.40 10.07
N GLU A 124 -6.10 5.65 11.37
CA GLU A 124 -5.32 4.97 12.40
C GLU A 124 -5.56 3.46 12.38
N GLU A 125 -6.82 3.02 12.38
CA GLU A 125 -7.17 1.60 12.31
C GLU A 125 -6.70 0.96 11.01
N LEU A 126 -6.76 1.68 9.88
CA LEU A 126 -6.23 1.20 8.60
C LEU A 126 -4.70 1.02 8.65
N ILE A 127 -3.97 1.95 9.26
CA ILE A 127 -2.51 1.85 9.45
C ILE A 127 -2.18 0.65 10.34
N LEU A 128 -2.87 0.50 11.47
CA LEU A 128 -2.71 -0.64 12.38
C LEU A 128 -2.97 -1.97 11.66
N LYS A 129 -4.10 -2.07 10.93
CA LYS A 129 -4.45 -3.23 10.11
C LYS A 129 -3.37 -3.56 9.09
N ASN A 130 -2.79 -2.54 8.44
CA ASN A 130 -1.70 -2.73 7.49
C ASN A 130 -0.42 -3.23 8.17
N LYS A 131 -0.03 -2.68 9.34
CA LYS A 131 1.13 -3.18 10.11
C LYS A 131 0.95 -4.64 10.52
N ILE A 132 -0.22 -4.99 11.09
CA ILE A 132 -0.52 -6.37 11.46
C ILE A 132 -0.39 -7.29 10.25
N ASN A 133 -1.07 -6.95 9.14
CA ASN A 133 -1.22 -7.86 8.02
C ASN A 133 -0.05 -7.90 7.04
N PHE A 134 0.75 -6.83 6.95
CA PHE A 134 1.82 -6.68 5.94
C PHE A 134 3.22 -6.50 6.54
N GLU A 135 3.35 -6.23 7.84
CA GLU A 135 4.65 -6.07 8.51
C GLU A 135 4.95 -7.24 9.46
N LEU A 136 3.98 -7.61 10.31
CA LEU A 136 4.19 -8.61 11.37
C LEU A 136 3.64 -10.00 11.06
N CYS A 137 2.60 -10.12 10.23
CA CYS A 137 1.86 -11.37 10.08
C CYS A 137 2.74 -12.55 9.66
N GLY A 138 2.70 -13.63 10.42
CA GLY A 138 3.47 -14.81 10.08
C GLY A 138 3.74 -15.77 11.23
N LYS A 139 4.27 -16.93 10.86
CA LYS A 139 4.91 -17.88 11.77
C LYS A 139 6.41 -17.71 11.67
N TYR A 140 7.04 -17.63 12.84
CA TYR A 140 8.46 -17.42 13.01
C TYR A 140 9.06 -18.52 13.90
N ILE A 141 10.37 -18.68 13.79
CA ILE A 141 11.16 -19.61 14.59
C ILE A 141 12.43 -18.91 15.10
N ASP A 142 12.80 -19.15 16.35
CA ASP A 142 14.09 -18.72 16.90
C ASP A 142 15.19 -19.77 16.67
N GLU A 143 16.41 -19.50 17.16
CA GLU A 143 17.54 -20.44 17.09
C GLU A 143 17.32 -21.73 17.89
N ASN A 144 16.49 -21.67 18.94
CA ASN A 144 16.15 -22.79 19.82
C ASN A 144 14.95 -23.60 19.32
N LYS A 145 14.42 -23.27 18.14
CA LYS A 145 13.24 -23.88 17.51
C LYS A 145 11.92 -23.57 18.22
N ASN A 146 11.88 -22.56 19.08
CA ASN A 146 10.63 -22.03 19.61
C ASN A 146 9.85 -21.33 18.51
N ILE A 147 8.52 -21.46 18.57
CA ILE A 147 7.61 -20.94 17.55
C ILE A 147 6.92 -19.69 18.06
N TYR A 148 6.90 -18.67 17.20
CA TYR A 148 6.22 -17.41 17.44
C TYR A 148 5.23 -17.17 16.30
N ILE A 149 4.04 -16.67 16.61
CA ILE A 149 2.99 -16.44 15.62
C ILE A 149 2.45 -15.05 15.82
N PHE A 150 2.41 -14.23 14.77
CA PHE A 150 1.58 -13.04 14.68
C PHE A 150 0.39 -13.36 13.79
N HIS A 151 -0.81 -13.24 14.35
CA HIS A 151 -2.05 -13.59 13.66
C HIS A 151 -2.49 -12.48 12.70
N PRO A 152 -3.08 -12.82 11.54
CA PRO A 152 -3.67 -11.83 10.65
C PRO A 152 -4.97 -11.27 11.25
N ASN A 153 -5.28 -10.01 10.94
CA ASN A 153 -6.52 -9.32 11.27
C ASN A 153 -6.83 -9.15 12.77
N GLU A 154 -5.93 -9.52 13.67
CA GLU A 154 -6.08 -9.35 15.11
C GLU A 154 -4.74 -8.98 15.76
N ASN A 155 -4.77 -8.18 16.82
CA ASN A 155 -3.57 -7.87 17.60
C ASN A 155 -3.24 -9.03 18.53
N ARG A 156 -2.95 -10.20 17.97
CA ARG A 156 -2.68 -11.42 18.73
C ARG A 156 -1.37 -12.03 18.27
N ALA A 157 -0.51 -12.32 19.25
CA ALA A 157 0.74 -13.01 19.05
C ALA A 157 0.96 -14.11 20.09
N ILE A 158 1.53 -15.23 19.67
CA ILE A 158 1.82 -16.39 20.50
C ILE A 158 3.34 -16.57 20.60
N GLY A 159 3.82 -17.01 21.76
CA GLY A 159 5.21 -17.41 22.00
C GLY A 159 6.06 -16.37 22.72
N PHE A 160 5.55 -15.16 22.92
CA PHE A 160 6.25 -14.07 23.60
C PHE A 160 6.00 -14.07 25.11
N PHE A 161 4.73 -13.95 25.50
CA PHE A 161 4.27 -13.88 26.89
C PHE A 161 3.00 -14.72 27.08
N PRO A 162 2.57 -14.99 28.33
CA PRO A 162 1.30 -15.67 28.60
C PRO A 162 0.08 -14.94 28.05
N THR A 163 0.10 -13.60 28.06
CA THR A 163 -0.92 -12.79 27.39
C THR A 163 -0.62 -12.77 25.90
N GLU A 164 -1.60 -13.15 25.09
CA GLU A 164 -1.41 -13.25 23.64
C GLU A 164 -1.86 -11.98 22.89
N PHE A 165 -2.69 -11.14 23.49
CA PHE A 165 -3.12 -9.89 22.86
C PHE A 165 -2.13 -8.77 23.14
N TYR A 166 -1.88 -7.94 22.13
CA TYR A 166 -1.01 -6.78 22.25
C TYR A 166 -1.68 -5.50 21.75
N SER A 167 -1.14 -4.36 22.11
CA SER A 167 -1.40 -3.07 21.46
C SER A 167 -0.11 -2.52 20.89
N PHE A 168 -0.20 -1.73 19.82
CA PHE A 168 0.93 -0.91 19.40
C PHE A 168 1.01 0.30 20.32
N GLU A 169 2.22 0.63 20.75
CA GLU A 169 2.50 1.91 21.36
C GLU A 169 2.49 3.01 20.31
N LEU A 170 2.15 4.22 20.73
CA LEU A 170 2.00 5.37 19.85
C LEU A 170 3.05 6.42 20.14
N GLU A 171 3.59 7.02 19.08
CA GLU A 171 4.36 8.26 19.15
C GLU A 171 3.68 9.28 18.25
N PHE A 172 3.28 10.43 18.81
CA PHE A 172 2.49 11.45 18.11
C PHE A 172 1.25 10.89 17.37
N ASN A 173 0.50 9.97 18.02
CA ASN A 173 -0.67 9.27 17.46
C ASN A 173 -0.36 8.32 16.28
N TYR A 174 0.89 7.89 16.14
CA TYR A 174 1.29 6.93 15.12
C TYR A 174 1.87 5.67 15.75
N PRO A 175 1.45 4.47 15.31
CA PRO A 175 1.95 3.23 15.86
C PRO A 175 3.42 3.00 15.53
N ILE A 176 4.24 2.96 16.58
CA ILE A 176 5.68 2.71 16.49
C ILE A 176 5.97 1.21 16.53
N GLN A 177 7.25 0.84 16.47
CA GLN A 177 7.72 -0.54 16.50
C GLN A 177 7.79 -1.13 17.92
N VAL A 178 6.92 -0.66 18.82
CA VAL A 178 6.78 -1.21 20.17
C VAL A 178 5.39 -1.78 20.31
N ILE A 179 5.31 -3.00 20.82
CA ILE A 179 4.05 -3.65 21.18
C ILE A 179 4.06 -4.05 22.64
N THR A 180 2.90 -3.88 23.29
CA THR A 180 2.71 -4.11 24.72
C THR A 180 1.63 -5.14 24.93
N PHE A 181 1.94 -6.20 25.68
CA PHE A 181 1.03 -7.28 26.04
C PHE A 181 0.41 -7.07 27.43
N SER A 182 1.15 -6.43 28.34
CA SER A 182 0.70 -5.99 29.68
C SER A 182 1.65 -4.91 30.21
N GLU A 183 1.36 -4.33 31.38
CA GLU A 183 2.08 -3.16 31.97
C GLU A 183 3.62 -3.30 31.97
N ASP A 184 4.14 -4.51 32.21
CA ASP A 184 5.58 -4.79 32.25
C ASP A 184 6.08 -5.66 31.08
N GLN A 185 5.27 -5.85 30.04
CA GLN A 185 5.55 -6.77 28.93
C GLN A 185 5.46 -6.06 27.59
N SER A 186 6.48 -5.25 27.32
CA SER A 186 6.64 -4.55 26.06
C SER A 186 7.90 -5.01 25.33
N ILE A 187 7.81 -5.12 24.01
CA ILE A 187 8.95 -5.43 23.15
C ILE A 187 9.07 -4.41 22.04
N TYR A 188 10.30 -4.13 21.67
CA TYR A 188 10.62 -3.38 20.47
C TYR A 188 10.98 -4.38 19.37
N TYR A 189 10.48 -4.22 18.15
CA TYR A 189 10.83 -5.09 17.03
C TYR A 189 11.50 -4.32 15.88
N GLU A 190 12.39 -4.98 15.15
CA GLU A 190 12.91 -4.48 13.88
C GLU A 190 12.69 -5.52 12.80
N THR A 191 12.24 -5.10 11.63
CA THR A 191 12.14 -5.98 10.47
C THR A 191 13.52 -6.24 9.89
N THR A 192 13.78 -7.50 9.56
CA THR A 192 15.02 -7.94 8.90
C THR A 192 14.71 -8.51 7.52
N THR A 193 15.74 -8.92 6.78
CA THR A 193 15.52 -9.52 5.45
C THR A 193 14.77 -10.85 5.50
N ASP A 194 14.91 -11.60 6.61
CA ASP A 194 14.36 -12.95 6.76
C ASP A 194 13.39 -13.09 7.95
N GLY A 195 13.02 -12.01 8.63
CA GLY A 195 12.07 -12.03 9.75
C GLY A 195 12.15 -10.80 10.65
N LEU A 196 12.30 -10.99 11.96
CA LEU A 196 12.29 -9.92 12.96
C LEU A 196 13.45 -10.07 13.94
N ASP A 197 14.02 -8.95 14.36
CA ASP A 197 14.83 -8.88 15.58
C ASP A 197 13.96 -8.28 16.70
N ILE A 198 14.00 -8.87 17.89
CA ILE A 198 13.21 -8.44 19.04
C ILE A 198 14.16 -7.95 20.11
N PHE A 199 13.81 -6.83 20.73
CA PHE A 199 14.59 -6.13 21.74
C PHE A 199 13.71 -5.84 22.96
N ASN A 200 14.35 -5.65 24.10
CA ASN A 200 13.69 -5.03 25.24
C ASN A 200 13.25 -3.60 24.87
N ALA A 201 12.02 -3.25 25.23
CA ALA A 201 11.51 -1.88 25.13
C ALA A 201 11.60 -1.22 26.50
N THR A 202 12.22 -0.05 26.58
CA THR A 202 12.34 0.71 27.84
C THR A 202 11.84 2.13 27.66
N LEU A 203 11.43 2.78 28.73
CA LEU A 203 11.08 4.20 28.71
C LEU A 203 12.27 5.03 29.20
N ASP A 204 12.57 6.13 28.50
CA ASP A 204 13.53 7.11 28.99
C ASP A 204 12.92 8.05 30.04
N LYS A 205 13.71 9.03 30.50
CA LYS A 205 13.27 10.01 31.51
C LYS A 205 12.13 10.94 31.04
N TYR A 206 11.76 10.89 29.77
CA TYR A 206 10.66 11.64 29.16
C TYR A 206 9.48 10.75 28.79
N ASN A 207 9.48 9.48 29.22
CA ASN A 207 8.50 8.46 28.82
C ASN A 207 8.48 8.21 27.30
N ALA A 208 9.61 8.39 26.62
CA ALA A 208 9.76 7.98 25.23
C ALA A 208 10.30 6.56 25.15
N TRP A 209 9.67 5.71 24.34
CA TRP A 209 10.10 4.34 24.12
C TRP A 209 11.47 4.27 23.45
N GLN A 210 12.36 3.46 24.00
CA GLN A 210 13.73 3.23 23.54
C GLN A 210 13.94 1.75 23.24
N LYS A 211 14.72 1.50 22.19
CA LYS A 211 15.23 0.16 21.86
C LYS A 211 16.45 -0.14 22.73
N ALA A 212 16.35 -1.18 23.55
CA ALA A 212 17.43 -1.62 24.41
C ALA A 212 18.15 -2.86 23.83
N GLU A 213 18.51 -3.82 24.67
CA GLU A 213 19.23 -5.02 24.27
C GLU A 213 18.38 -5.95 23.39
N LYS A 214 19.01 -6.55 22.39
CA LYS A 214 18.38 -7.55 21.54
C LYS A 214 18.20 -8.84 22.33
N ILE A 215 16.98 -9.36 22.34
CA ILE A 215 16.61 -10.57 23.08
C ILE A 215 16.35 -11.77 22.16
N LEU A 216 15.86 -11.57 20.93
CA LEU A 216 15.54 -12.66 20.01
C LEU A 216 15.86 -12.29 18.56
N THR A 217 16.21 -13.31 17.78
CA THR A 217 16.18 -13.26 16.30
C THR A 217 15.14 -14.26 15.84
N LEU A 218 14.14 -13.79 15.11
CA LEU A 218 13.02 -14.58 14.62
C LEU A 218 13.12 -14.70 13.10
N LYS A 219 13.30 -15.92 12.59
CA LYS A 219 13.24 -16.18 11.16
C LYS A 219 11.80 -16.51 10.76
N GLN A 220 11.26 -15.79 9.78
CA GLN A 220 9.93 -16.09 9.25
C GLN A 220 9.99 -17.39 8.45
N ILE A 221 9.12 -18.34 8.80
CA ILE A 221 9.01 -19.64 8.13
C ILE A 221 7.71 -19.80 7.34
N LYS A 222 6.69 -19.00 7.64
CA LYS A 222 5.45 -18.97 6.90
C LYS A 222 4.81 -17.59 7.00
N TRP A 223 4.43 -17.00 5.87
CA TRP A 223 3.54 -15.85 5.88
C TRP A 223 2.12 -16.33 6.17
N LEU A 224 1.46 -15.73 7.17
CA LEU A 224 0.03 -15.92 7.38
C LEU A 224 -0.64 -14.73 6.69
N HIS A 225 -1.70 -14.99 5.91
CA HIS A 225 -2.29 -13.95 5.06
C HIS A 225 -3.69 -13.58 5.57
N PRO A 226 -4.11 -12.33 5.39
CA PRO A 226 -5.38 -11.84 5.93
C PRO A 226 -6.62 -12.31 5.17
N SER A 227 -6.47 -12.81 3.94
CA SER A 227 -7.60 -13.34 3.18
C SER A 227 -7.84 -14.81 3.54
N ASN A 228 -9.10 -15.17 3.82
CA ASN A 228 -9.55 -16.57 3.91
C ASN A 228 -9.57 -17.29 2.54
N GLU A 229 -8.89 -16.72 1.53
CA GLU A 229 -8.79 -17.26 0.19
C GLU A 229 -7.65 -18.28 0.12
N ASP A 230 -7.83 -19.41 0.79
CA ASP A 230 -6.89 -20.56 0.78
C ASP A 230 -6.61 -21.11 -0.65
N ASN A 231 -7.37 -20.62 -1.63
CA ASN A 231 -7.25 -20.97 -3.04
C ASN A 231 -6.09 -20.23 -3.74
N ILE A 232 -5.71 -19.03 -3.31
CA ILE A 232 -4.60 -18.32 -3.93
C ILE A 232 -3.28 -18.85 -3.35
N LYS A 233 -2.47 -19.45 -4.22
CA LYS A 233 -1.22 -20.12 -3.81
C LYS A 233 -0.04 -19.15 -3.74
N GLY A 234 0.96 -19.53 -2.94
CA GLY A 234 2.20 -18.79 -2.77
C GLY A 234 2.30 -18.03 -1.44
N ARG A 235 3.40 -17.29 -1.27
CA ARG A 235 3.72 -16.56 -0.03
C ARG A 235 2.98 -15.22 0.05
N TYR A 236 2.63 -14.62 -1.08
CA TYR A 236 2.04 -13.28 -1.17
C TYR A 236 0.67 -13.29 -1.88
N PRO A 237 -0.30 -14.11 -1.44
CA PRO A 237 -1.60 -14.27 -2.13
C PRO A 237 -2.34 -12.95 -2.29
N PHE A 238 -2.22 -12.06 -1.30
CA PHE A 238 -2.81 -10.72 -1.30
C PHE A 238 -2.41 -9.85 -2.51
N ALA A 239 -1.31 -10.17 -3.21
CA ALA A 239 -0.90 -9.47 -4.41
C ALA A 239 -1.85 -9.65 -5.62
N SER A 240 -2.78 -10.62 -5.55
CA SER A 240 -3.86 -10.80 -6.55
C SER A 240 -5.24 -10.41 -6.05
N SER A 241 -5.40 -10.02 -4.78
CA SER A 241 -6.72 -9.70 -4.19
C SER A 241 -6.79 -8.32 -3.53
N THR A 242 -5.65 -7.67 -3.29
CA THR A 242 -5.56 -6.35 -2.63
C THR A 242 -4.78 -5.36 -3.48
N ILE A 243 -5.21 -4.09 -3.53
CA ILE A 243 -4.45 -3.00 -4.15
C ILE A 243 -3.22 -2.68 -3.29
N LEU A 244 -2.02 -2.84 -3.85
CA LEU A 244 -0.76 -2.67 -3.12
C LEU A 244 -0.25 -1.24 -3.21
N THR A 245 -0.75 -0.39 -2.31
CA THR A 245 -0.32 1.00 -2.22
C THR A 245 1.14 1.13 -1.77
N SER A 246 1.75 2.30 -1.99
CA SER A 246 3.16 2.54 -1.62
C SER A 246 3.47 2.28 -0.14
N PRO A 247 2.62 2.66 0.85
CA PRO A 247 2.83 2.29 2.25
C PRO A 247 2.90 0.77 2.48
N ILE A 248 1.98 0.00 1.90
CA ILE A 248 1.98 -1.48 2.00
C ILE A 248 3.26 -2.07 1.41
N LEU A 249 3.63 -1.64 0.19
CA LEU A 249 4.85 -2.10 -0.47
C LEU A 249 6.13 -1.64 0.27
N GLY A 250 6.02 -0.63 1.13
CA GLY A 250 7.10 -0.10 1.95
C GLY A 250 7.65 -1.12 2.93
N TYR A 251 6.80 -2.01 3.47
CA TYR A 251 7.17 -3.05 4.44
C TYR A 251 8.08 -4.15 3.87
N PHE A 252 8.08 -4.33 2.55
CA PHE A 252 8.82 -5.41 1.91
C PHE A 252 10.18 -4.94 1.40
N ASN A 253 11.19 -5.80 1.52
CA ASN A 253 12.51 -5.53 0.97
C ASN A 253 12.58 -5.83 -0.55
N LEU A 254 13.68 -5.45 -1.20
CA LEU A 254 13.81 -5.60 -2.67
C LEU A 254 13.70 -7.06 -3.15
N LYS A 255 14.18 -8.03 -2.36
CA LYS A 255 14.11 -9.46 -2.71
C LYS A 255 12.67 -9.95 -2.61
N GLU A 256 11.96 -9.55 -1.57
CA GLU A 256 10.54 -9.89 -1.37
C GLU A 256 9.65 -9.31 -2.45
N LEU A 257 9.85 -8.03 -2.81
CA LEU A 257 9.12 -7.39 -3.92
C LEU A 257 9.32 -8.14 -5.25
N LYS A 258 10.57 -8.55 -5.55
CA LYS A 258 10.87 -9.34 -6.75
C LYS A 258 10.16 -10.69 -6.73
N ILE A 259 10.16 -11.39 -5.59
CA ILE A 259 9.47 -12.67 -5.46
C ILE A 259 7.95 -12.45 -5.61
N MET A 260 7.37 -11.49 -4.88
CA MET A 260 5.96 -11.13 -4.92
C MET A 260 5.47 -10.85 -6.34
N ARG A 261 6.21 -10.03 -7.11
CA ARG A 261 5.87 -9.77 -8.51
C ARG A 261 5.91 -11.03 -9.37
N ASN A 262 6.96 -11.84 -9.25
CA ASN A 262 7.08 -13.07 -10.04
C ASN A 262 6.07 -14.13 -9.61
N GLU A 263 5.65 -14.15 -8.35
CA GLU A 263 4.64 -15.08 -7.84
C GLU A 263 3.29 -14.88 -8.54
N ILE A 264 2.93 -13.64 -8.88
CA ILE A 264 1.76 -13.35 -9.73
C ILE A 264 1.87 -14.12 -11.06
N PHE A 265 2.98 -14.00 -11.79
CA PHE A 265 3.18 -14.73 -13.05
C PHE A 265 3.23 -16.26 -12.84
N ALA A 266 3.79 -16.71 -11.72
CA ALA A 266 3.90 -18.13 -11.39
C ALA A 266 2.53 -18.80 -11.21
N ARG A 267 1.55 -18.09 -10.60
CA ARG A 267 0.18 -18.60 -10.44
C ARG A 267 -0.51 -18.89 -11.77
N HIS A 268 -0.13 -18.17 -12.82
CA HIS A 268 -0.64 -18.35 -14.19
C HIS A 268 0.22 -19.32 -15.02
N GLY A 269 1.22 -19.97 -14.42
CA GLY A 269 2.03 -20.98 -15.08
C GLY A 269 3.15 -20.43 -15.96
N TYR A 270 3.64 -19.21 -15.69
CA TYR A 270 4.77 -18.65 -16.45
C TYR A 270 6.05 -19.47 -16.29
N ILE A 271 6.75 -19.78 -17.39
CA ILE A 271 8.03 -20.48 -17.41
C ILE A 271 9.18 -19.48 -17.21
N PHE A 272 9.81 -19.52 -16.04
CA PHE A 272 10.89 -18.60 -15.69
C PHE A 272 12.20 -18.90 -16.43
N GLN A 273 12.76 -17.86 -17.05
CA GLN A 273 14.02 -17.93 -17.79
C GLN A 273 15.25 -17.71 -16.90
N THR A 274 15.13 -16.92 -15.83
CA THR A 274 16.27 -16.66 -14.93
C THR A 274 16.46 -17.84 -13.98
N GLN A 275 17.72 -18.29 -13.82
CA GLN A 275 18.05 -19.42 -12.95
C GLN A 275 17.56 -19.22 -11.51
N ALA A 276 17.61 -17.98 -11.00
CA ALA A 276 17.17 -17.66 -9.65
C ALA A 276 15.65 -17.85 -9.46
N MET A 277 14.82 -17.37 -10.39
CA MET A 277 13.36 -17.51 -10.28
C MET A 277 12.93 -18.94 -10.60
N LYS A 278 13.55 -19.58 -11.60
CA LYS A 278 13.33 -21.00 -11.90
C LYS A 278 13.56 -21.86 -10.67
N LYS A 279 14.74 -21.77 -10.05
CA LYS A 279 15.07 -22.50 -8.81
C LYS A 279 14.11 -22.19 -7.66
N HIS A 280 13.67 -20.93 -7.53
CA HIS A 280 12.76 -20.54 -6.45
C HIS A 280 11.36 -21.17 -6.61
N PHE A 281 10.78 -21.08 -7.81
CA PHE A 281 9.42 -21.53 -8.08
C PHE A 281 9.32 -23.05 -8.31
N GLU A 282 10.34 -23.71 -8.85
CA GLU A 282 10.40 -25.18 -8.94
C GLU A 282 10.38 -25.89 -7.58
N LEU A 283 10.72 -25.18 -6.49
CA LEU A 283 10.62 -25.69 -5.12
C LEU A 283 9.23 -25.48 -4.50
N GLN A 284 8.30 -24.84 -5.20
CA GLN A 284 6.95 -24.60 -4.71
C GLN A 284 6.02 -25.71 -5.21
N ASP A 285 5.43 -26.47 -4.28
CA ASP A 285 4.59 -27.63 -4.63
C ASP A 285 3.36 -27.29 -5.50
N TRP A 286 2.94 -26.02 -5.49
CA TRP A 286 1.79 -25.53 -6.25
C TRP A 286 2.16 -24.99 -7.66
N TYR A 287 3.44 -24.81 -7.97
CA TYR A 287 3.87 -24.19 -9.21
C TYR A 287 4.04 -25.22 -10.32
N GLU A 288 3.49 -24.91 -11.49
CA GLU A 288 3.65 -25.69 -12.71
C GLU A 288 3.86 -24.76 -13.91
N GLY A 289 5.05 -24.75 -14.49
CA GLY A 289 5.36 -23.94 -15.68
C GLY A 289 4.72 -24.52 -16.94
N LYS A 290 3.88 -23.73 -17.62
CA LYS A 290 3.07 -24.12 -18.79
C LYS A 290 3.28 -23.22 -20.00
N PHE A 291 3.46 -21.92 -19.77
CA PHE A 291 3.42 -20.91 -20.83
C PHE A 291 4.64 -20.00 -20.79
N ASN A 292 5.11 -19.58 -21.96
CA ASN A 292 6.20 -18.60 -22.09
C ASN A 292 5.72 -17.15 -21.93
N ASP A 293 4.41 -16.93 -22.01
CA ASP A 293 3.75 -15.65 -21.77
C ASP A 293 2.38 -15.93 -21.14
N VAL A 294 2.02 -15.14 -20.14
CA VAL A 294 0.75 -15.22 -19.39
C VAL A 294 0.11 -13.84 -19.26
N THR A 295 0.59 -12.84 -20.02
CA THR A 295 0.21 -11.43 -19.86
C THR A 295 -1.29 -11.20 -20.03
N GLU A 296 -1.92 -11.95 -20.93
CA GLU A 296 -3.37 -11.89 -21.17
C GLU A 296 -4.20 -12.57 -20.08
N ASP A 297 -3.62 -13.53 -19.34
CA ASP A 297 -4.28 -14.24 -18.24
C ASP A 297 -4.30 -13.43 -16.93
N LEU A 298 -3.43 -12.41 -16.83
CA LEU A 298 -3.37 -11.53 -15.66
C LEU A 298 -4.63 -10.66 -15.55
N SER A 299 -5.20 -10.62 -14.35
CA SER A 299 -6.26 -9.68 -14.02
C SER A 299 -5.77 -8.24 -14.05
N ASP A 300 -6.71 -7.28 -14.19
CA ASP A 300 -6.39 -5.85 -14.17
C ASP A 300 -5.76 -5.39 -12.85
N LEU A 301 -6.14 -6.01 -11.74
CA LEU A 301 -5.54 -5.79 -10.42
C LEU A 301 -4.10 -6.27 -10.36
N GLU A 302 -3.83 -7.47 -10.89
CA GLU A 302 -2.46 -8.02 -10.96
C GLU A 302 -1.57 -7.16 -11.84
N LYS A 303 -2.06 -6.71 -13.01
CA LYS A 303 -1.35 -5.78 -13.91
C LYS A 303 -0.99 -4.47 -13.20
N LEU A 304 -1.93 -3.91 -12.42
CA LEU A 304 -1.68 -2.72 -11.59
C LEU A 304 -0.61 -2.99 -10.53
N ASN A 305 -0.77 -4.06 -9.75
CA ASN A 305 0.15 -4.40 -8.66
C ASN A 305 1.56 -4.71 -9.17
N ILE A 306 1.71 -5.40 -10.31
CA ILE A 306 3.02 -5.62 -10.96
C ILE A 306 3.72 -4.28 -11.24
N THR A 307 2.97 -3.29 -11.72
CA THR A 307 3.48 -1.95 -12.02
C THR A 307 3.89 -1.21 -10.75
N LEU A 308 3.06 -1.25 -9.70
CA LEU A 308 3.36 -0.64 -8.40
C LEU A 308 4.56 -1.28 -7.70
N ILE A 309 4.67 -2.61 -7.75
CA ILE A 309 5.82 -3.33 -7.22
C ILE A 309 7.10 -2.90 -7.95
N ARG A 310 7.09 -2.83 -9.29
CA ARG A 310 8.23 -2.34 -10.10
C ARG A 310 8.62 -0.91 -9.71
N LEU A 311 7.64 -0.03 -9.49
CA LEU A 311 7.90 1.33 -9.04
C LEU A 311 8.61 1.35 -7.67
N MET A 312 8.13 0.54 -6.72
CA MET A 312 8.77 0.42 -5.40
C MET A 312 10.17 -0.20 -5.48
N GLU A 313 10.38 -1.22 -6.31
CA GLU A 313 11.70 -1.79 -6.55
C GLU A 313 12.67 -0.73 -7.07
N LYS A 314 12.26 0.07 -8.07
CA LYS A 314 13.06 1.18 -8.60
C LYS A 314 13.39 2.17 -7.49
N LYS A 315 12.41 2.59 -6.69
CA LYS A 315 12.59 3.51 -5.55
C LYS A 315 13.62 2.98 -4.54
N LYS A 316 13.58 1.68 -4.21
CA LYS A 316 14.52 1.05 -3.27
C LYS A 316 15.93 0.81 -3.85
N THR A 317 16.07 0.78 -5.18
CA THR A 317 17.40 0.64 -5.84
C THR A 317 18.15 1.95 -6.03
N VAL A 318 17.46 3.10 -6.01
CA VAL A 318 18.11 4.41 -6.10
C VAL A 318 18.72 4.74 -4.73
N PRO A 319 20.04 5.01 -4.63
CA PRO A 319 20.66 5.40 -3.36
C PRO A 319 20.00 6.67 -2.82
N ASN A 320 19.51 6.62 -1.59
CA ASN A 320 18.87 7.76 -0.94
C ASN A 320 19.91 8.88 -0.80
N LYS A 321 19.80 9.97 -1.58
CA LYS A 321 20.73 11.11 -1.52
C LYS A 321 20.62 11.92 -0.22
N SER A 322 19.70 11.58 0.69
CA SER A 322 19.43 12.32 1.92
C SER A 322 20.33 11.96 3.12
N ASN A 323 21.14 10.89 3.08
CA ASN A 323 22.03 10.53 4.21
C ASN A 323 23.44 11.17 4.16
N ARG A 324 23.61 12.33 3.50
CA ARG A 324 24.89 13.08 3.51
C ARG A 324 24.92 14.32 4.41
N CYS A 325 23.87 14.58 5.20
CA CYS A 325 23.86 15.68 6.16
C CYS A 325 23.55 15.18 7.58
N ALA A 326 24.42 14.34 8.13
CA ALA A 326 24.52 14.07 9.57
C ALA A 326 25.92 13.54 9.87
N SER A 327 26.93 14.38 9.67
CA SER A 327 28.29 14.18 10.18
C SER A 327 29.05 15.50 10.07
N THR A 328 28.71 16.41 10.98
CA THR A 328 29.62 17.45 11.50
C THR A 328 29.18 17.79 12.91
#